data_AF-A0A4Q3JG34-F1
#
_entry.id   AF-A0A4Q3JG34-F1
#
_cell.length_a   1.000
_cell.length_b   1.000
_cell.length_c   1.000
_cell.angle_alpha   90.00
_cell.angle_beta   90.00
_cell.angle_gamma   90.00
#
_symmetry.space_group_name_H-M   'P 1'
#
loop_
_entity.id
_entity.type
_entity.pdbx_description
1 polymer ?
#
loop_
_entity_poly.entity_id
_entity_poly.type
_entity_poly.pdbx_seq_one_letter_code
_entity_poly.pdbx_strand_id
1 'polypeptide(L)'
;MRWEGLLAGAVLLLAGTPAFAGELERHFTEFGTCYARHYDEDHLRAHPRQRVTRVMLSHTVGHTGEDTSAWDAVLDFAFALRDGSTYSAVAYCDDDVCSREGDGGRFSVSPGSNAALKLTVEDFLELEGADGSSGNLADSDDGEFLIYRARPAACDFG
;
A
#
# COMPACT_ATOMS: atom_id res chain seq x y z
N MET A 1 11.83 5.56 -71.00
CA MET A 1 11.05 6.24 -69.94
C MET A 1 11.03 5.32 -68.74
N ARG A 2 11.65 5.76 -67.63
CA ARG A 2 11.77 5.02 -66.36
C ARG A 2 10.69 5.55 -65.43
N TRP A 3 9.89 4.67 -64.83
CA TRP A 3 9.01 5.01 -63.72
C TRP A 3 9.55 4.27 -62.49
N GLU A 4 10.24 5.00 -61.62
CA GLU A 4 10.72 4.48 -60.33
C GLU A 4 9.64 4.72 -59.27
N GLY A 5 9.47 3.71 -58.41
CA GLY A 5 8.35 3.56 -57.50
C GLY A 5 8.32 4.54 -56.32
N LEU A 6 7.13 4.65 -55.73
CA LEU A 6 6.93 5.27 -54.43
C LEU A 6 6.56 4.18 -53.43
N LEU A 7 7.51 3.86 -52.54
CA LEU A 7 7.28 3.07 -51.34
C LEU A 7 6.62 3.98 -50.30
N ALA A 8 5.37 3.69 -49.93
CA ALA A 8 4.70 4.33 -48.81
C ALA A 8 5.20 3.69 -47.49
N GLY A 9 6.02 4.42 -46.74
CA GLY A 9 6.47 4.03 -45.41
C GLY A 9 5.37 4.23 -44.38
N ALA A 10 4.97 3.14 -43.70
CA ALA A 10 4.10 3.20 -42.54
C ALA A 10 4.92 3.58 -41.29
N VAL A 11 4.62 4.74 -40.70
CA VAL A 11 5.17 5.16 -39.41
C VAL A 11 4.35 4.49 -38.30
N LEU A 12 4.93 3.54 -37.57
CA LEU A 12 4.37 3.06 -36.31
C LEU A 12 4.67 4.08 -35.21
N LEU A 13 3.63 4.74 -34.68
CA LEU A 13 3.70 5.51 -33.44
C LEU A 13 3.54 4.54 -32.27
N LEU A 14 4.64 4.22 -31.58
CA LEU A 14 4.62 3.58 -30.27
C LEU A 14 4.18 4.63 -29.25
N ALA A 15 2.90 4.61 -28.86
CA ALA A 15 2.43 5.37 -27.70
C ALA A 15 2.98 4.70 -26.43
N GLY A 16 3.99 5.29 -25.81
CA GLY A 16 4.44 4.87 -24.48
C GLY A 16 3.35 5.16 -23.47
N THR A 17 2.97 4.16 -22.67
CA THR A 17 2.16 4.39 -21.46
C THR A 17 2.96 5.25 -20.51
N PRO A 18 2.39 6.30 -19.90
CA PRO A 18 3.06 6.98 -18.81
C PRO A 18 3.37 5.95 -17.72
N ALA A 19 4.61 5.92 -17.26
CA ALA A 19 4.98 5.16 -16.07
C ALA A 19 4.21 5.72 -14.88
N PHE A 20 3.65 4.84 -14.06
CA PHE A 20 2.91 5.19 -12.84
C PHE A 20 3.81 5.66 -11.68
N ALA A 21 5.11 5.85 -11.95
CA ALA A 21 6.09 6.37 -11.00
C ALA A 21 5.56 7.60 -10.25
N GLY A 22 5.49 7.48 -8.92
CA GLY A 22 5.09 8.56 -8.01
C GLY A 22 3.58 8.65 -7.74
N GLU A 23 2.79 7.61 -8.01
CA GLU A 23 1.38 7.53 -7.57
C GLU A 23 1.29 7.66 -6.05
N LEU A 24 2.11 6.88 -5.34
CA LEU A 24 2.12 6.86 -3.88
C LEU A 24 2.58 8.20 -3.30
N GLU A 25 3.63 8.80 -3.88
CA GLU A 25 4.13 10.13 -3.49
C GLU A 25 3.01 11.19 -3.54
N ARG A 26 2.16 11.18 -4.58
CA ARG A 26 1.02 12.12 -4.69
C ARG A 26 0.00 11.97 -3.58
N HIS A 27 -0.20 10.74 -3.09
CA HIS A 27 -1.15 10.47 -2.00
C HIS A 27 -0.60 10.80 -0.62
N PHE A 28 0.73 10.85 -0.46
CA PHE A 28 1.40 11.05 0.81
C PHE A 28 2.32 12.29 0.81
N THR A 29 2.03 13.32 0.03
CA THR A 29 2.86 14.55 -0.05
C THR A 29 2.97 15.33 1.27
N GLU A 30 1.96 15.26 2.14
CA GLU A 30 1.91 16.03 3.39
C GLU A 30 2.13 15.14 4.61
N PHE A 31 3.00 15.57 5.52
CA PHE A 31 3.14 14.96 6.84
C PHE A 31 1.80 14.97 7.58
N GLY A 32 1.45 13.86 8.23
CA GLY A 32 0.16 13.66 8.86
C GLY A 32 -0.93 13.14 7.91
N THR A 33 -0.62 12.89 6.63
CA THR A 33 -1.56 12.20 5.76
C THR A 33 -1.81 10.80 6.28
N CYS A 34 -3.10 10.44 6.39
CA CYS A 34 -3.57 9.20 6.98
C CYS A 34 -4.62 8.57 6.08
N TYR A 35 -4.44 7.30 5.75
CA TYR A 35 -5.42 6.44 5.12
C TYR A 35 -5.70 5.28 6.05
N ALA A 36 -6.97 5.06 6.39
CA ALA A 36 -7.34 4.03 7.34
C ALA A 36 -8.69 3.38 6.98
N ARG A 37 -8.91 2.18 7.51
CA ARG A 37 -10.21 1.54 7.57
C ARG A 37 -10.42 0.84 8.90
N HIS A 38 -11.65 0.95 9.40
CA HIS A 38 -12.17 0.17 10.51
C HIS A 38 -13.35 -0.65 9.99
N TYR A 39 -13.35 -1.93 10.29
CA TYR A 39 -14.41 -2.87 9.95
C TYR A 39 -15.39 -2.99 11.12
N ASP A 40 -16.67 -2.77 10.85
CA ASP A 40 -17.73 -2.99 11.84
C ASP A 40 -18.05 -4.48 12.01
N GLU A 41 -18.89 -4.78 13.00
CA GLU A 41 -19.32 -6.14 13.32
C GLU A 41 -20.09 -6.80 12.15
N ASP A 42 -20.82 -6.02 11.34
CA ASP A 42 -21.60 -6.55 10.21
C ASP A 42 -20.67 -7.05 9.11
N HIS A 43 -19.66 -6.25 8.75
CA HIS A 43 -18.62 -6.64 7.81
C HIS A 43 -17.86 -7.86 8.34
N LEU A 44 -17.41 -7.82 9.59
CA LEU A 44 -16.65 -8.92 10.19
C LEU A 44 -17.46 -10.22 10.32
N ARG A 45 -18.79 -10.16 10.43
CA ARG A 45 -19.67 -11.34 10.37
C ARG A 45 -19.80 -11.89 8.95
N ALA A 46 -19.80 -11.03 7.94
CA ALA A 46 -19.84 -11.43 6.53
C ALA A 46 -18.49 -12.03 6.04
N HIS A 47 -17.38 -11.67 6.70
CA HIS A 47 -16.02 -12.12 6.38
C HIS A 47 -15.40 -12.89 7.55
N PRO A 48 -15.84 -14.14 7.80
CA PRO A 48 -15.48 -14.88 9.01
C PRO A 48 -14.00 -15.29 9.08
N ARG A 49 -13.27 -15.33 7.94
CA ARG A 49 -11.83 -15.59 7.95
C ARG A 49 -11.00 -14.32 8.04
N GLN A 50 -11.57 -13.13 7.86
CA GLN A 50 -10.88 -11.87 8.04
C GLN A 50 -10.48 -11.70 9.50
N ARG A 51 -9.21 -11.44 9.79
CA ARG A 51 -8.66 -11.30 11.15
C ARG A 51 -8.40 -9.83 11.48
N VAL A 52 -8.07 -9.01 10.48
CA VAL A 52 -7.81 -7.59 10.67
C VAL A 52 -9.12 -6.83 10.88
N THR A 53 -9.17 -6.04 11.95
CA THR A 53 -10.32 -5.18 12.30
C THR A 53 -10.06 -3.71 11.98
N ARG A 54 -8.81 -3.28 12.04
CA ARG A 54 -8.36 -1.93 11.67
C ARG A 54 -7.05 -2.03 10.89
N VAL A 55 -6.89 -1.22 9.86
CA VAL A 55 -5.66 -1.13 9.06
C VAL A 55 -5.40 0.33 8.66
N MET A 56 -4.13 0.73 8.58
CA MET A 56 -3.75 2.08 8.20
C MET A 56 -2.42 2.17 7.46
N LEU A 57 -2.30 3.23 6.66
CA LEU A 57 -1.05 3.77 6.15
C LEU A 57 -0.99 5.27 6.48
N SER A 58 0.11 5.75 7.04
CA SER A 58 0.31 7.18 7.27
C SER A 58 1.72 7.66 6.95
N HIS A 59 1.82 8.92 6.50
CA HIS A 59 3.09 9.63 6.39
C HIS A 59 3.31 10.44 7.66
N THR A 60 3.65 9.76 8.74
CA THR A 60 3.88 10.36 10.07
C THR A 60 5.27 10.07 10.62
N VAL A 61 6.09 9.27 9.92
CA VAL A 61 7.48 9.08 10.32
C VAL A 61 8.32 10.27 9.88
N GLY A 62 8.89 10.97 10.85
CA GLY A 62 10.09 11.76 10.64
C GLY A 62 11.29 10.86 10.89
N HIS A 63 11.84 10.22 9.85
CA HIS A 63 13.09 9.48 9.97
C HIS A 63 14.27 10.45 10.13
N THR A 64 14.43 11.01 11.32
CA THR A 64 15.56 11.90 11.59
C THR A 64 16.85 11.09 11.65
N GLY A 65 17.63 11.14 10.56
CA GLY A 65 18.97 10.53 10.47
C GLY A 65 19.08 9.27 9.60
N GLU A 66 17.98 8.80 9.02
CA GLU A 66 17.98 7.70 8.06
C GLU A 66 18.02 8.27 6.63
N ASP A 67 18.87 7.72 5.76
CA ASP A 67 18.88 8.11 4.35
C ASP A 67 17.72 7.42 3.63
N THR A 68 16.57 8.08 3.61
CA THR A 68 15.38 7.60 2.90
C THR A 68 15.41 7.95 1.42
N SER A 69 16.49 8.54 0.89
CA SER A 69 16.56 8.98 -0.52
C SER A 69 16.57 7.83 -1.53
N ALA A 70 16.76 6.60 -1.06
CA ALA A 70 16.67 5.39 -1.87
C ALA A 70 15.22 4.90 -2.09
N TRP A 71 14.23 5.53 -1.46
CA TRP A 71 12.82 5.12 -1.47
C TRP A 71 11.94 6.28 -1.92
N ASP A 72 10.88 5.98 -2.67
CA ASP A 72 9.91 6.98 -3.14
C ASP A 72 9.01 7.46 -1.99
N ALA A 73 8.72 6.58 -1.03
CA ALA A 73 8.02 6.93 0.20
C ALA A 73 8.44 6.03 1.36
N VAL A 74 8.35 6.58 2.57
CA VAL A 74 8.47 5.80 3.81
C VAL A 74 7.27 6.09 4.69
N LEU A 75 6.52 5.06 5.04
CA LEU A 75 5.19 5.16 5.64
C LEU A 75 5.11 4.35 6.93
N ASP A 76 4.32 4.82 7.88
CA ASP A 76 3.82 3.98 8.97
C ASP A 76 2.76 3.03 8.40
N PHE A 77 2.90 1.74 8.71
CA PHE A 77 1.88 0.73 8.42
C PHE A 77 1.51 0.03 9.71
N ALA A 78 0.21 -0.04 10.02
CA ALA A 78 -0.27 -0.73 11.20
C ALA A 78 -1.63 -1.39 10.97
N PHE A 79 -1.89 -2.45 11.74
CA PHE A 79 -3.19 -3.08 11.82
C PHE A 79 -3.46 -3.68 13.21
N ALA A 80 -4.74 -3.92 13.48
CA ALA A 80 -5.21 -4.58 14.68
C ALA A 80 -5.97 -5.86 14.31
N LEU A 81 -5.79 -6.92 15.09
CA LEU A 81 -6.49 -8.19 14.90
C LEU A 81 -7.74 -8.27 15.80
N ARG A 82 -8.59 -9.26 15.55
CA ARG A 82 -9.82 -9.52 16.33
C ARG A 82 -9.60 -9.79 17.81
N ASP A 83 -8.44 -10.33 18.18
CA ASP A 83 -8.06 -10.57 19.58
C ASP A 83 -7.60 -9.30 20.30
N GLY A 84 -7.55 -8.16 19.61
CA GLY A 84 -7.15 -6.88 20.15
C GLY A 84 -5.65 -6.60 20.04
N SER A 85 -4.85 -7.57 19.56
CA SER A 85 -3.42 -7.34 19.31
C SER A 85 -3.22 -6.31 18.18
N THR A 86 -2.18 -5.50 18.33
CA THR A 86 -1.82 -4.44 17.39
C THR A 86 -0.39 -4.65 16.89
N TYR A 87 -0.21 -4.46 15.60
CA TYR A 87 1.07 -4.57 14.94
C TYR A 87 1.32 -3.33 14.11
N SER A 88 2.53 -2.82 14.16
CA SER A 88 2.94 -1.63 13.43
C SER A 88 4.41 -1.75 13.08
N ALA A 89 4.82 -1.18 11.95
CA ALA A 89 6.21 -0.80 11.77
C ALA A 89 6.35 0.16 10.57
N VAL A 90 7.59 0.38 10.10
CA VAL A 90 7.92 1.26 8.96
C VAL A 90 7.93 0.52 7.61
N ALA A 91 7.15 0.99 6.64
CA ALA A 91 7.10 0.45 5.29
C ALA A 91 7.93 1.32 4.33
N TYR A 92 8.83 0.69 3.59
CA TYR A 92 9.72 1.34 2.63
C TYR A 92 9.17 1.05 1.22
N CYS A 93 8.84 2.09 0.48
CA CYS A 93 8.13 1.97 -0.78
C CYS A 93 8.99 2.41 -1.96
N ASP A 94 9.02 1.57 -2.98
CA ASP A 94 9.57 1.85 -4.31
C ASP A 94 8.40 1.79 -5.30
N ASP A 95 8.07 2.92 -5.89
CA ASP A 95 6.81 3.19 -6.58
C ASP A 95 5.56 2.84 -5.74
N ASP A 96 4.76 1.87 -6.20
CA ASP A 96 3.53 1.43 -5.55
C ASP A 96 3.72 0.19 -4.67
N VAL A 97 4.94 -0.36 -4.60
CA VAL A 97 5.22 -1.56 -3.81
C VAL A 97 6.01 -1.21 -2.56
N CYS A 98 5.44 -1.57 -1.42
CA CYS A 98 6.02 -1.36 -0.11
C CYS A 98 6.49 -2.67 0.50
N SER A 99 7.65 -2.63 1.14
CA SER A 99 8.19 -3.73 1.92
C SER A 99 8.36 -3.34 3.39
N ARG A 100 8.25 -4.35 4.24
CA ARG A 100 8.64 -4.28 5.64
C ARG A 100 10.14 -4.55 5.73
N GLU A 101 10.83 -3.92 6.68
CA GLU A 101 12.17 -4.36 7.06
C GLU A 101 12.18 -5.84 7.48
N GLY A 102 13.30 -6.51 7.22
CA GLY A 102 13.47 -7.93 7.50
C GLY A 102 12.79 -8.82 6.47
N ASP A 103 12.17 -9.90 6.93
CA ASP A 103 11.43 -10.89 6.15
C ASP A 103 9.92 -10.72 6.25
N GLY A 104 9.43 -9.63 6.83
CA GLY A 104 8.01 -9.36 7.10
C GLY A 104 7.10 -9.21 5.87
N GLY A 105 7.65 -9.29 4.64
CA GLY A 105 6.87 -9.37 3.42
C GLY A 105 6.55 -8.03 2.76
N ARG A 106 5.56 -8.05 1.85
CA ARG A 106 5.27 -6.96 0.91
C ARG A 106 3.77 -6.75 0.70
N PHE A 107 3.44 -5.52 0.33
CA PHE A 107 2.13 -5.15 -0.20
C PHE A 107 2.28 -4.11 -1.31
N SER A 108 1.34 -4.06 -2.23
CA SER A 108 1.20 -3.00 -3.22
C SER A 108 0.05 -2.06 -2.87
N VAL A 109 0.13 -0.81 -3.32
CA VAL A 109 -0.87 0.24 -3.09
C VAL A 109 -1.29 0.85 -4.41
N SER A 110 -2.54 0.67 -4.79
CA SER A 110 -3.08 1.23 -6.03
C SER A 110 -4.29 2.14 -5.76
N PRO A 111 -4.65 3.03 -6.69
CA PRO A 111 -5.89 3.80 -6.59
C PRO A 111 -7.11 2.88 -6.52
N GLY A 112 -7.96 3.12 -5.53
CA GLY A 112 -9.25 2.45 -5.37
C GLY A 112 -10.42 3.29 -5.88
N SER A 113 -11.64 2.78 -5.70
CA SER A 113 -12.86 3.54 -5.94
C SER A 113 -13.05 4.66 -4.91
N ASN A 114 -13.72 5.76 -5.28
CA ASN A 114 -14.09 6.84 -4.37
C ASN A 114 -12.92 7.46 -3.58
N ALA A 115 -11.77 7.65 -4.24
CA ALA A 115 -10.54 8.18 -3.63
C ALA A 115 -9.97 7.33 -2.48
N ALA A 116 -10.39 6.08 -2.36
CA ALA A 116 -9.71 5.08 -1.55
C ALA A 116 -8.36 4.72 -2.18
N LEU A 117 -7.48 4.14 -1.36
CA LEU A 117 -6.36 3.34 -1.83
C LEU A 117 -6.71 1.87 -1.63
N LYS A 118 -6.30 1.02 -2.56
CA LYS A 118 -6.35 -0.43 -2.43
C LYS A 118 -4.95 -0.92 -2.02
N LEU A 119 -4.84 -1.40 -0.79
CA LEU A 119 -3.68 -2.15 -0.31
C LEU A 119 -3.90 -3.62 -0.67
N THR A 120 -2.95 -4.23 -1.37
CA THR A 120 -2.96 -5.65 -1.74
C THR A 120 -1.77 -6.31 -1.08
N VAL A 121 -2.03 -7.28 -0.21
CA VAL A 121 -0.98 -8.17 0.32
C VAL A 121 -0.48 -9.03 -0.83
N GLU A 122 0.83 -9.11 -0.99
CA GLU A 122 1.45 -10.01 -1.98
C GLU A 122 1.39 -11.46 -1.46
N ASP A 123 2.38 -12.30 -1.77
CA ASP A 123 2.39 -13.70 -1.32
C ASP A 123 2.54 -13.84 0.21
N PHE A 124 3.11 -12.83 0.88
CA PHE A 124 3.41 -12.85 2.31
C PHE A 124 3.42 -11.43 2.89
N LEU A 125 2.75 -11.26 4.03
CA LEU A 125 2.87 -10.07 4.89
C LEU A 125 2.59 -10.44 6.34
N GLU A 126 3.58 -10.23 7.20
CA GLU A 126 3.54 -10.55 8.61
C GLU A 126 4.30 -9.48 9.40
N LEU A 127 3.79 -9.11 10.56
CA LEU A 127 4.47 -8.19 11.47
C LEU A 127 4.73 -8.89 12.81
N GLU A 128 5.92 -8.65 13.34
CA GLU A 128 6.24 -8.97 14.72
C GLU A 128 5.79 -7.85 15.65
N GLY A 129 5.22 -8.21 16.78
CA GLY A 129 4.81 -7.32 17.86
C GLY A 129 5.29 -7.85 19.22
N ALA A 130 4.94 -7.14 20.29
CA ALA A 130 5.38 -7.50 21.65
C ALA A 130 4.94 -8.91 22.08
N ASP A 131 3.79 -9.36 21.59
CA ASP A 131 3.17 -10.65 21.94
C ASP A 131 3.42 -11.75 20.89
N GLY A 132 4.38 -11.54 19.99
CA GLY A 132 4.76 -12.50 18.94
C GLY A 132 4.39 -12.03 17.55
N SER A 133 4.16 -12.98 16.65
CA SER A 133 3.89 -12.72 15.24
C SER A 133 2.40 -12.54 14.95
N SER A 134 2.06 -11.67 14.00
CA SER A 134 0.70 -11.53 13.47
C SER A 134 0.26 -12.74 12.66
N GLY A 135 1.17 -13.63 12.25
CA GLY A 135 0.96 -14.58 11.16
C GLY A 135 0.78 -13.89 9.81
N ASN A 136 0.92 -14.66 8.74
CA ASN A 136 0.73 -14.19 7.37
C ASN A 136 -0.71 -13.74 7.11
N LEU A 137 -0.89 -12.49 6.67
CA LEU A 137 -2.20 -11.95 6.30
C LEU A 137 -2.78 -12.63 5.05
N ALA A 138 -1.93 -13.07 4.11
CA ALA A 138 -2.35 -13.74 2.87
C ALA A 138 -3.06 -15.09 3.12
N ASP A 139 -2.91 -15.69 4.30
CA ASP A 139 -3.55 -16.96 4.67
C ASP A 139 -5.05 -16.80 5.05
N SER A 140 -5.59 -15.58 4.98
CA SER A 140 -6.92 -15.22 5.47
C SER A 140 -7.68 -14.33 4.47
N ASP A 141 -8.85 -13.78 4.84
CA ASP A 141 -9.55 -12.81 3.98
C ASP A 141 -8.90 -11.40 4.03
N ASP A 142 -7.71 -11.28 4.63
CA ASP A 142 -6.92 -10.06 4.81
C ASP A 142 -5.94 -9.78 3.64
N GLY A 143 -6.21 -10.34 2.45
CA GLY A 143 -5.36 -10.17 1.27
C GLY A 143 -5.51 -8.81 0.58
N GLU A 144 -6.63 -8.13 0.77
CA GLU A 144 -6.90 -6.83 0.15
C GLU A 144 -7.69 -5.90 1.07
N PHE A 145 -7.31 -4.62 1.08
CA PHE A 145 -7.98 -3.60 1.87
C PHE A 145 -8.23 -2.36 1.02
N LEU A 146 -9.47 -1.87 1.03
CA LEU A 146 -9.73 -0.48 0.65
C LEU A 146 -9.54 0.39 1.90
N ILE A 147 -8.64 1.35 1.85
CA ILE A 147 -8.41 2.33 2.93
C ILE A 147 -8.75 3.73 2.43
N TYR A 148 -9.32 4.55 3.31
CA TYR A 148 -9.86 5.85 2.94
C TYR A 148 -9.10 6.95 3.65
N ARG A 149 -8.99 8.12 3.00
CA ARG A 149 -8.38 9.29 3.64
C ARG A 149 -9.13 9.59 4.95
N ALA A 150 -8.39 9.67 6.04
CA ALA A 150 -8.92 9.83 7.38
C ALA A 150 -8.23 10.99 8.12
N ARG A 151 -8.76 11.35 9.28
CA ARG A 151 -8.08 12.31 10.18
C ARG A 151 -6.85 11.63 10.78
N PRO A 152 -5.77 12.37 11.10
CA PRO A 152 -4.55 11.79 11.69
C PRO A 152 -4.81 10.86 12.89
N ALA A 153 -5.76 11.22 13.76
CA ALA A 153 -6.14 10.41 14.93
C ALA A 153 -6.67 8.99 14.60
N ALA A 154 -7.06 8.71 13.35
CA ALA A 154 -7.45 7.36 12.93
C ALA A 154 -6.26 6.43 12.66
N CYS A 155 -5.08 7.00 12.38
CA CYS A 155 -3.81 6.30 12.23
C CYS A 155 -3.02 6.25 13.56
N ASP A 156 -3.60 6.72 14.66
CA ASP A 156 -3.05 6.54 16.00
C ASP A 156 -3.48 5.16 16.53
N PHE A 157 -2.54 4.20 16.56
CA PHE A 157 -2.80 2.83 17.01
C PHE A 157 -2.55 2.62 18.51
N GLY A 158 -2.14 3.67 19.25
CA GLY A 158 -1.94 3.64 20.70
C GLY A 158 -0.53 3.26 21.11
#